data_AF-A0A2H6NA23-F1
#
_entry.id   AF-A0A2H6NA23-F1
#
_cell.length_a   1.000
_cell.length_b   1.000
_cell.length_c   1.000
_cell.angle_alpha   90.00
_cell.angle_beta   90.00
_cell.angle_gamma   90.00
#
_symmetry.space_group_name_H-M   'P 1'
#
loop_
_entity.id
_entity.type
_entity.pdbx_description
1 polymer ?
#
loop_
_entity_poly.entity_id
_entity_poly.type
_entity_poly.pdbx_seq_one_letter_code
_entity_poly.pdbx_strand_id
1 'polypeptide(L)'
;MAYRKNADRDEDKAKAYELEQNVVKLMRGLLQCMMRQVDKVEKFKHTQSTKDCLHAKYNTATCETVVADDKWGHLQVDATSLYLLFLAQMTASGLRIIFTLDEVAF
;
A
#
# COMPACT_ATOMS: atom_id res chain seq x y z
N MET A 1 15.42 -40.98 -1.38
CA MET A 1 15.41 -39.81 -0.47
C MET A 1 15.71 -38.47 -1.16
N ALA A 2 16.38 -38.42 -2.32
CA ALA A 2 16.67 -37.15 -3.02
C ALA A 2 15.44 -36.46 -3.65
N TYR A 3 14.50 -37.22 -4.23
CA TYR A 3 13.28 -36.66 -4.84
C TYR A 3 12.35 -35.96 -3.85
N ARG A 4 12.18 -36.52 -2.64
CA ARG A 4 11.33 -35.92 -1.59
C ARG A 4 11.88 -34.57 -1.12
N LYS A 5 13.21 -34.47 -0.92
CA LYS A 5 13.89 -33.23 -0.51
C LYS A 5 13.79 -32.11 -1.56
N ASN A 6 13.73 -32.46 -2.84
CA ASN A 6 13.53 -31.48 -3.91
C ASN A 6 12.06 -31.03 -3.99
N ALA A 7 11.10 -31.95 -3.83
CA ALA A 7 9.68 -31.62 -3.78
C ALA A 7 9.33 -30.67 -2.63
N ASP A 8 9.84 -30.93 -1.42
CA ASP A 8 9.63 -30.05 -0.26
C ASP A 8 10.19 -28.63 -0.52
N ARG A 9 11.36 -28.53 -1.16
CA ARG A 9 11.98 -27.25 -1.52
C ARG A 9 11.20 -26.49 -2.59
N ASP A 10 10.61 -27.20 -3.55
CA ASP A 10 9.81 -26.58 -4.61
C ASP A 10 8.46 -26.11 -4.07
N GLU A 11 7.88 -26.82 -3.10
CA GLU A 11 6.70 -26.38 -2.35
C GLU A 11 6.98 -25.10 -1.55
N ASP A 12 8.11 -25.05 -0.83
CA ASP A 12 8.52 -23.86 -0.08
C ASP A 12 8.72 -22.64 -0.99
N LYS A 13 9.32 -22.84 -2.18
CA LYS A 13 9.46 -21.78 -3.19
C LYS A 13 8.11 -21.30 -3.71
N ALA A 14 7.18 -22.22 -3.97
CA ALA A 14 5.84 -21.86 -4.44
C ALA A 14 5.09 -21.04 -3.39
N LYS A 15 5.15 -21.44 -2.12
CA LYS A 15 4.57 -20.68 -0.99
C LYS A 15 5.19 -19.30 -0.83
N ALA A 16 6.53 -19.21 -0.93
CA ALA A 16 7.22 -17.93 -0.87
C ALA A 16 6.79 -16.99 -1.99
N TYR A 17 6.68 -17.50 -3.23
CA TYR A 17 6.19 -16.73 -4.36
C TYR A 17 4.73 -16.28 -4.19
N GLU A 18 3.85 -17.15 -3.70
CA GLU A 18 2.46 -16.79 -3.42
C GLU A 18 2.37 -15.66 -2.40
N LEU A 19 3.14 -15.75 -1.31
CA LEU A 19 3.20 -14.71 -0.29
C LEU A 19 3.73 -13.40 -0.86
N GLU A 20 4.77 -13.45 -1.69
CA GLU A 20 5.32 -12.29 -2.39
C GLU A 20 4.24 -11.59 -3.22
N GLN A 21 3.51 -12.35 -4.05
CA GLN A 21 2.44 -11.80 -4.88
C GLN A 21 1.29 -11.22 -4.04
N ASN A 22 0.97 -11.81 -2.90
CA ASN A 22 -0.04 -11.29 -1.99
C ASN A 22 0.39 -9.96 -1.36
N VAL A 23 1.66 -9.83 -0.96
CA VAL A 23 2.21 -8.58 -0.43
C VAL A 23 2.23 -7.48 -1.50
N VAL A 24 2.63 -7.81 -2.74
CA VAL A 24 2.60 -6.86 -3.86
C VAL A 24 1.17 -6.36 -4.10
N LYS A 25 0.18 -7.26 -4.14
CA LYS A 25 -1.23 -6.89 -4.31
C LYS A 25 -1.72 -6.00 -3.16
N LEU A 26 -1.34 -6.30 -1.92
CA LEU A 26 -1.70 -5.52 -0.75
C LEU A 26 -1.14 -4.09 -0.85
N MET A 27 0.16 -3.94 -1.10
CA MET A 27 0.80 -2.63 -1.20
C MET A 27 0.24 -1.80 -2.34
N ARG A 28 -0.05 -2.44 -3.49
CA ARG A 28 -0.71 -1.78 -4.62
C ARG A 28 -2.15 -1.37 -4.30
N GLY A 29 -2.90 -2.19 -3.58
CA GLY A 29 -4.25 -1.83 -3.12
C GLY A 29 -4.24 -0.61 -2.20
N LEU A 30 -3.27 -0.53 -1.28
CA LEU A 30 -3.09 0.66 -0.44
C LEU A 30 -2.75 1.91 -1.26
N LEU A 31 -1.85 1.80 -2.24
CA LEU A 31 -1.53 2.89 -3.15
C LEU A 31 -2.78 3.41 -3.87
N GLN A 32 -3.61 2.49 -4.40
CA GLN A 32 -4.86 2.86 -5.06
C GLN A 32 -5.84 3.59 -4.12
N CYS A 33 -5.95 3.16 -2.86
CA CYS A 33 -6.77 3.85 -1.87
C CYS A 33 -6.29 5.28 -1.60
N MET A 34 -4.97 5.48 -1.53
CA MET A 34 -4.38 6.80 -1.31
C MET A 34 -4.54 7.70 -2.54
N MET A 35 -4.27 7.19 -3.74
CA MET A 35 -4.41 7.94 -5.00
C MET A 35 -5.84 8.39 -5.28
N ARG A 36 -6.85 7.62 -4.85
CA ARG A 36 -8.27 8.03 -4.93
C ARG A 36 -8.61 9.29 -4.11
N GLN A 37 -7.71 9.71 -3.23
CA GLN A 37 -7.87 10.91 -2.40
C GLN A 37 -6.88 12.02 -2.80
N VAL A 38 -6.36 11.99 -4.03
CA VAL A 38 -5.40 12.99 -4.53
C VAL A 38 -5.88 14.43 -4.29
N ASP A 39 -7.18 14.71 -4.49
CA ASP A 39 -7.75 16.04 -4.26
C ASP A 39 -7.57 16.54 -2.82
N LYS A 40 -7.55 15.61 -1.84
CA LYS A 40 -7.29 15.93 -0.44
C LYS A 40 -5.82 16.26 -0.23
N VAL A 41 -4.92 15.43 -0.78
CA VAL A 41 -3.47 15.66 -0.72
C VAL A 41 -3.08 17.00 -1.34
N GLU A 42 -3.65 17.35 -2.50
CA GLU A 42 -3.42 18.65 -3.15
C GLU A 42 -3.87 19.83 -2.27
N LYS A 43 -5.03 19.72 -1.61
CA LYS A 43 -5.47 20.75 -0.65
C LYS A 43 -4.55 20.81 0.56
N PHE A 44 -4.16 19.65 1.11
CA PHE A 44 -3.31 19.56 2.29
C PHE A 44 -1.96 20.24 2.10
N LYS A 45 -1.38 20.22 0.89
CA LYS A 45 -0.12 20.95 0.58
C LYS A 45 -0.20 22.43 0.95
N HIS A 46 -1.37 23.03 0.85
CA HIS A 46 -1.60 24.44 1.14
C HIS A 46 -2.19 24.67 2.53
N THR A 47 -3.10 23.81 2.98
CA THR A 47 -3.84 24.02 4.23
C THR A 47 -3.16 23.45 5.46
N GLN A 48 -2.38 22.38 5.30
CA GLN A 48 -1.80 21.57 6.39
C GLN A 48 -2.84 21.17 7.45
N SER A 49 -4.12 21.12 7.06
CA SER A 49 -5.24 20.85 7.94
C SER A 49 -5.47 19.35 8.08
N THR A 50 -5.80 18.91 9.29
CA THR A 50 -6.21 17.53 9.59
C THR A 50 -7.36 17.05 8.69
N LYS A 51 -8.31 17.93 8.37
CA LYS A 51 -9.47 17.60 7.52
C LYS A 51 -9.09 17.29 6.07
N ASP A 52 -8.04 17.93 5.58
CA ASP A 52 -7.56 17.74 4.21
C ASP A 52 -6.54 16.60 4.11
N CYS A 53 -6.19 15.94 5.22
CA CYS A 53 -5.32 14.77 5.21
C CYS A 53 -5.99 13.55 4.55
N LEU A 54 -5.16 12.59 4.16
CA LEU A 54 -5.61 11.24 3.80
C LEU A 54 -6.42 10.61 4.93
N HIS A 55 -7.45 9.85 4.55
CA HIS A 55 -8.18 9.00 5.48
C HIS A 55 -7.30 7.90 6.03
N ALA A 56 -7.59 7.49 7.26
CA ALA A 56 -6.90 6.40 7.95
C ALA A 56 -7.43 5.01 7.57
N LYS A 57 -8.61 4.95 6.94
CA LYS A 57 -9.38 3.72 6.74
C LYS A 57 -10.04 3.71 5.38
N TYR A 58 -10.01 2.56 4.72
CA TYR A 58 -10.51 2.37 3.38
C TYR A 58 -11.41 1.15 3.29
N ASN A 59 -12.37 1.22 2.37
CA ASN A 59 -13.16 0.06 2.01
C ASN A 59 -12.29 -0.88 1.17
N THR A 60 -12.11 -2.13 1.62
CA THR A 60 -11.23 -3.09 0.95
C THR A 60 -11.71 -3.50 -0.43
N ALA A 61 -13.00 -3.40 -0.72
CA ALA A 61 -13.58 -3.74 -2.01
C ALA A 61 -13.59 -2.56 -2.98
N THR A 62 -13.88 -1.34 -2.51
CA THR A 62 -14.05 -0.16 -3.39
C THR A 62 -12.86 0.80 -3.37
N CYS A 63 -11.96 0.68 -2.41
CA CYS A 63 -10.86 1.62 -2.15
C CYS A 63 -11.33 3.05 -1.81
N GLU A 64 -12.59 3.22 -1.39
CA GLU A 64 -13.16 4.50 -1.00
C GLU A 64 -13.03 4.75 0.51
N THR A 65 -13.25 6.00 0.91
CA THR A 65 -13.34 6.36 2.32
C THR A 65 -14.57 5.68 2.96
N VAL A 66 -14.41 5.18 4.19
CA VAL A 66 -15.48 4.45 4.90
C VAL A 66 -16.34 5.34 5.79
N VAL A 67 -15.90 6.58 6.00
CA VAL A 67 -16.54 7.56 6.88
C VAL A 67 -16.38 8.95 6.29
N ALA A 68 -17.22 9.89 6.70
CA ALA A 68 -17.06 11.30 6.36
C ALA A 68 -15.94 11.95 7.17
N ASP A 69 -15.40 13.05 6.64
CA ASP A 69 -14.22 13.79 7.17
C ASP A 69 -14.35 14.27 8.63
N ASP A 70 -15.58 14.37 9.14
CA ASP A 70 -15.88 14.85 10.48
C ASP A 70 -16.17 13.71 11.48
N LYS A 71 -16.22 12.46 11.02
CA LYS A 71 -16.63 11.30 11.83
C LYS A 71 -15.46 10.55 12.44
N TRP A 72 -14.26 10.69 11.88
CA TRP A 72 -13.06 10.05 12.38
C TRP A 72 -11.89 11.03 12.31
N GLY A 73 -11.02 11.02 13.32
CA GLY A 73 -9.84 11.90 13.29
C GLY A 73 -8.94 11.57 12.10
N HIS A 74 -8.68 12.58 11.26
CA HIS A 74 -7.78 12.47 10.11
C HIS A 74 -6.51 13.25 10.40
N LEU A 75 -5.40 12.55 10.62
CA LEU A 75 -4.01 13.03 10.53
C LEU A 75 -3.13 11.84 10.89
N GLN A 76 -3.02 10.88 9.98
CA GLN A 76 -2.13 9.73 10.16
C GLN A 76 -0.94 9.84 9.21
N VAL A 77 -0.13 10.90 9.40
CA VAL A 77 1.13 11.08 8.67
C VAL A 77 2.09 9.92 8.96
N ASP A 78 1.97 9.32 10.13
CA ASP A 78 2.66 8.10 10.54
C ASP A 78 2.36 6.91 9.62
N ALA A 79 1.09 6.67 9.28
CA ALA A 79 0.69 5.59 8.38
C ALA A 79 1.28 5.76 6.98
N THR A 80 1.25 6.98 6.43
CA THR A 80 1.89 7.31 5.16
C THR A 80 3.40 7.12 5.23
N SER A 81 4.04 7.54 6.34
CA SER A 81 5.48 7.38 6.54
C SER A 81 5.89 5.90 6.61
N LEU A 82 5.11 5.07 7.30
CA LEU A 82 5.31 3.62 7.35
C LEU A 82 5.13 2.99 5.96
N TYR A 83 4.11 3.39 5.21
CA TYR A 83 3.92 2.92 3.84
C TYR A 83 5.14 3.22 2.97
N LEU A 84 5.68 4.45 3.01
CA LEU A 84 6.88 4.84 2.26
C LEU A 84 8.12 4.07 2.69
N LEU A 85 8.30 3.84 4.00
CA LEU A 85 9.39 3.05 4.54
C LEU A 85 9.35 1.61 4.01
N PHE A 86 8.19 0.95 4.09
CA PHE A 86 8.04 -0.41 3.58
C PHE A 86 8.14 -0.47 2.06
N LEU A 87 7.61 0.52 1.34
CA LEU A 87 7.76 0.63 -0.11
C LEU A 87 9.25 0.67 -0.51
N ALA A 88 10.06 1.48 0.19
CA ALA A 88 11.49 1.56 -0.06
C ALA A 88 12.20 0.22 0.23
N GLN A 89 11.88 -0.43 1.36
CA GLN A 89 12.46 -1.73 1.71
C GLN A 89 12.10 -2.83 0.71
N MET A 90 10.84 -2.91 0.31
CA MET A 90 10.35 -3.92 -0.63
C MET A 90 10.88 -3.70 -2.05
N THR A 91 10.99 -2.45 -2.50
CA THR A 91 11.61 -2.15 -3.80
C THR A 91 13.10 -2.43 -3.79
N ALA A 92 13.82 -2.13 -2.70
CA ALA A 92 15.21 -2.51 -2.52
C ALA A 92 15.43 -4.03 -2.49
N SER A 93 14.45 -4.81 -1.99
CA SER A 93 14.49 -6.27 -2.05
C SER A 93 14.11 -6.85 -3.42
N GLY A 94 13.84 -6.01 -4.42
CA GLY A 94 13.53 -6.42 -5.80
C GLY A 94 12.03 -6.57 -6.11
N LEU A 95 11.13 -6.26 -5.16
CA LEU A 95 9.70 -6.29 -5.43
C LEU A 95 9.28 -5.08 -6.26
N ARG A 96 8.53 -5.34 -7.33
CA ARG A 96 7.97 -4.27 -8.17
C ARG A 96 6.59 -3.92 -7.64
N ILE A 97 6.47 -2.73 -7.03
CA ILE A 97 5.21 -2.23 -6.48
C ILE A 97 4.67 -1.05 -7.29
N ILE A 98 5.54 -0.17 -7.80
CA ILE A 98 5.19 1.01 -8.61
C ILE A 98 5.37 0.71 -10.10
N PHE A 99 4.34 0.93 -10.91
CA PHE A 99 4.25 0.51 -12.32
C PHE A 99 4.05 1.67 -13.30
N THR A 100 3.51 2.81 -12.87
CA THR A 100 3.20 3.95 -13.76
C THR A 100 3.85 5.24 -13.29
N LEU A 101 3.98 6.23 -14.19
CA LEU A 101 4.47 7.56 -13.83
C LEU A 101 3.48 8.30 -12.92
N ASP A 102 2.17 8.05 -13.06
CA ASP A 102 1.17 8.63 -12.18
C ASP A 102 1.33 8.12 -10.74
N GLU A 103 1.66 6.84 -10.57
CA GLU A 103 1.99 6.25 -9.25
C GLU A 103 3.29 6.81 -8.67
N VAL A 104 4.21 7.33 -9.49
CA VAL A 104 5.44 8.02 -9.07
C VAL A 104 5.18 9.49 -8.72
N ALA A 105 4.27 10.13 -9.45
CA ALA A 105 3.97 11.55 -9.31
C ALA A 105 2.97 11.85 -8.18
N PHE A 106 2.23 10.83 -7.74
CA PHE A 106 1.42 10.87 -6.53
C PHE A 106 2.28 10.96 -5.26
#